data_AF-A0A7J2RGE1-F1
#
_entry.id   AF-A0A7J2RGE1-F1
#
_cell.length_a   1.000
_cell.length_b   1.000
_cell.length_c   1.000
_cell.angle_alpha   90.00
_cell.angle_beta   90.00
_cell.angle_gamma   90.00
#
_symmetry.space_group_name_H-M   'P 1'
#
loop_
_entity.id
_entity.type
_entity.pdbx_description
1 polymer ?
#
loop_
_entity_poly.entity_id
_entity_poly.type
_entity_poly.pdbx_seq_one_letter_code
_entity_poly.pdbx_strand_id
1 'polypeptide(L)' 'MRVIQLPAINKTVSLANYIKGIKKAKANPEAQFTHGLTCWCLCSGAEIMHQFYQGIQDRINDAIPYSQRR' A
#
# COMPACT_ATOMS: atom_id res chain seq x y z
N MET A 1 7.27 15.33 -6.86
CA MET A 1 7.58 14.01 -6.25
C MET A 1 6.32 13.55 -5.52
N ARG A 2 5.69 12.45 -5.93
CA ARG A 2 4.46 11.96 -5.28
C ARG A 2 4.81 11.10 -4.08
N VAL A 3 4.10 11.33 -2.99
CA VAL A 3 4.28 10.63 -1.73
C VAL A 3 2.96 9.99 -1.33
N ILE A 4 3.02 8.87 -0.62
CA ILE A 4 1.85 8.14 -0.12
C ILE A 4 1.97 8.12 1.40
N GLN A 5 0.89 8.53 2.07
CA GLN A 5 0.77 8.32 3.51
C GLN A 5 0.42 6.86 3.77
N LEU A 6 1.21 6.20 4.61
CA LEU A 6 0.96 4.85 5.12
C LEU A 6 0.33 4.96 6.52
N PRO A 7 -0.98 4.69 6.67
CA PRO A 7 -1.68 4.78 7.95
C PRO A 7 -1.09 3.85 9.00
N ALA A 8 -0.67 2.65 8.61
CA ALA A 8 -0.14 1.61 9.50
C ALA A 8 1.03 2.08 10.39
N ILE A 9 1.86 2.97 9.86
CA ILE A 9 3.08 3.45 10.52
C ILE A 9 3.11 4.97 10.66
N ASN A 10 2.00 5.65 10.31
CA ASN A 10 1.87 7.09 10.22
C ASN A 10 3.07 7.79 9.55
N LYS A 11 3.54 7.23 8.43
CA LYS A 11 4.68 7.77 7.67
C LYS A 11 4.30 8.06 6.24
N THR A 12 4.88 9.12 5.72
CA THR A 12 4.78 9.48 4.32
C THR A 12 6.00 8.94 3.57
N VAL A 13 5.76 8.05 2.60
CA VAL A 13 6.82 7.43 1.80
C VAL A 13 6.74 7.88 0.36
N SER A 14 7.86 7.86 -0.37
CA SER A 14 7.81 8.13 -1.81
C SER A 14 7.02 7.05 -2.54
N LEU A 15 6.33 7.42 -3.63
CA LEU A 15 5.63 6.46 -4.48
C LEU A 15 6.57 5.34 -4.98
N ALA A 16 7.82 5.67 -5.27
CA ALA A 16 8.82 4.70 -5.70
C ALA A 16 9.11 3.65 -4.60
N ASN A 17 9.26 4.08 -3.35
CA ASN A 17 9.49 3.17 -2.21
C ASN A 17 8.25 2.32 -1.93
N TYR A 18 7.05 2.92 -2.01
CA TYR A 18 5.79 2.20 -1.89
C TYR A 18 5.70 1.07 -2.94
N ILE A 19 5.94 1.37 -4.22
CA ILE A 19 5.90 0.37 -5.29
C ILE A 19 6.94 -0.73 -5.08
N LYS A 20 8.16 -0.39 -4.62
CA LYS A 20 9.18 -1.40 -4.29
C LYS A 20 8.68 -2.36 -3.19
N GLY A 21 8.03 -1.84 -2.16
CA GLY A 21 7.41 -2.64 -1.09
C GLY A 21 6.32 -3.58 -1.63
N ILE A 22 5.39 -3.07 -2.45
CA ILE A 22 4.33 -3.88 -3.06
C ILE A 22 4.91 -4.99 -3.95
N LYS A 23 5.93 -4.69 -4.77
CA LYS A 23 6.59 -5.71 -5.61
C LYS A 23 7.23 -6.81 -4.76
N LYS A 24 7.84 -6.45 -3.63
CA LYS A 24 8.42 -7.42 -2.69
C LYS A 24 7.36 -8.31 -2.04
N ALA A 25 6.23 -7.73 -1.62
CA ALA A 25 5.09 -8.47 -1.09
C ALA A 25 4.46 -9.41 -2.14
N LYS A 26 4.30 -8.93 -3.38
CA LYS A 26 3.81 -9.74 -4.50
C LYS A 26 4.72 -10.93 -4.81
N ALA A 27 6.03 -10.75 -4.74
CA ALA A 27 6.99 -11.82 -4.99
C ALA A 27 7.07 -12.84 -3.83
N ASN A 28 6.61 -12.48 -2.63
CA ASN A 28 6.71 -13.31 -1.43
C ASN A 28 5.37 -13.31 -0.67
N PRO A 29 4.33 -13.99 -1.18
CA PRO A 29 2.98 -13.93 -0.60
C PRO A 29 2.89 -14.53 0.81
N GLU A 30 3.68 -15.55 1.13
CA GLU A 30 3.69 -16.21 2.45
C GLU A 30 4.64 -15.55 3.46
N ALA A 31 5.50 -14.62 3.02
CA ALA A 31 6.40 -13.93 3.92
C ALA A 31 5.63 -13.01 4.87
N GLN A 32 6.04 -12.99 6.13
CA GLN A 32 5.51 -12.06 7.13
C GLN A 32 6.28 -10.75 7.11
N PHE A 33 5.53 -9.65 7.12
CA PHE A 33 6.03 -8.30 7.20
C PHE A 33 5.60 -7.69 8.53
N THR A 34 6.44 -6.84 9.09
CA THR A 34 6.22 -6.21 10.41
C THR A 34 4.97 -5.34 10.47
N HIS A 35 4.54 -4.80 9.33
CA HIS A 35 3.32 -4.03 9.19
C HIS A 35 2.76 -4.16 7.77
N GLY A 36 1.47 -3.92 7.61
CA GLY A 36 0.81 -3.79 6.32
C GLY A 36 0.88 -2.37 5.76
N LEU A 37 0.00 -2.09 4.79
CA LEU A 37 -0.26 -0.74 4.30
C LEU A 37 -1.18 0.01 5.27
N THR A 38 -2.20 -0.69 5.78
CA THR A 38 -3.21 -0.16 6.70
C THR A 38 -3.16 -0.80 8.09
N CYS A 39 -2.73 -2.06 8.22
CA CYS A 39 -2.54 -2.68 9.56
C CYS A 39 -1.17 -2.37 10.16
N TRP A 40 -1.14 -2.01 11.44
CA TRP A 40 0.08 -1.89 12.24
C TRP A 40 0.64 -3.25 12.73
N CYS A 41 -0.13 -4.32 12.53
CA CYS A 41 0.17 -5.69 12.93
C CYS A 41 1.00 -6.45 11.88
N LEU A 42 1.56 -7.61 12.27
CA LEU A 42 2.18 -8.56 11.33
C LEU A 42 1.19 -8.92 10.23
N CYS A 43 1.59 -8.71 8.97
CA CYS A 43 0.79 -9.06 7.81
C CYS A 43 1.59 -9.93 6.85
N SER A 44 0.92 -10.87 6.19
CA SER A 44 1.50 -11.62 5.08
C SER A 44 1.61 -10.77 3.82
N GLY A 45 2.47 -11.18 2.89
CA GLY A 45 2.54 -10.57 1.56
C GLY A 45 1.19 -10.64 0.83
N ALA A 46 0.44 -11.72 0.99
CA ALA A 46 -0.91 -11.87 0.44
C ALA A 46 -1.90 -10.82 1.00
N GLU A 47 -1.88 -10.57 2.31
CA GLU A 47 -2.73 -9.55 2.94
C GLU A 47 -2.35 -8.13 2.50
N ILE A 48 -1.05 -7.84 2.35
CA ILE A 48 -0.57 -6.56 1.80
C ILE A 48 -1.10 -6.36 0.37
N MET A 49 -1.08 -7.41 -0.44
CA MET A 49 -1.63 -7.36 -1.79
C MET A 49 -3.14 -7.15 -1.78
N HIS A 50 -3.87 -7.80 -0.87
CA HIS A 50 -5.30 -7.55 -0.69
C HIS A 50 -5.59 -6.08 -0.33
N GLN A 51 -4.87 -5.53 0.66
CA GLN A 51 -4.95 -4.10 1.04
C GLN A 51 -4.64 -3.17 -0.15
N PHE A 52 -3.66 -3.53 -0.96
CA PHE A 52 -3.31 -2.77 -2.15
C PHE A 52 -4.44 -2.74 -3.19
N TYR A 53 -5.05 -3.91 -3.48
CA TYR A 53 -6.17 -4.00 -4.41
C TYR A 53 -7.42 -3.29 -3.90
N GLN A 54 -7.75 -3.44 -2.61
CA GLN A 54 -8.83 -2.71 -1.98
C GLN A 54 -8.62 -1.19 -2.12
N GLY A 55 -7.42 -0.70 -1.83
CA GLY A 55 -7.10 0.71 -2.01
C GLY A 55 -7.14 1.17 -3.48
N ILE A 56 -6.94 0.29 -4.47
CA ILE A 56 -7.18 0.61 -5.90
C ILE A 56 -8.67 0.79 -6.14
N GLN A 57 -9.48 -0.15 -5.65
CA GLN A 57 -10.92 -0.14 -5.83
C GLN A 57 -11.55 1.11 -5.19
N ASP A 58 -11.15 1.47 -3.98
CA ASP A 58 -11.60 2.69 -3.30
C ASP A 58 -11.31 3.94 -4.15
N ARG A 59 -10.09 4.06 -4.69
CA ARG A 59 -9.69 5.17 -5.57
C ARG A 59 -10.49 5.23 -6.88
N ILE A 60 -10.94 4.10 -7.40
CA ILE A 60 -11.82 4.04 -8.58
C ILE A 60 -13.21 4.53 -8.20
N ASN A 61 -13.74 4.05 -7.08
CA ASN A 61 -15.06 4.41 -6.56
C ASN A 61 -15.16 5.90 -6.21
N ASP A 62 -14.11 6.49 -5.64
CA ASP A 62 -14.07 7.92 -5.30
C ASP A 62 -14.02 8.82 -6.55
N ALA A 63 -13.80 8.25 -7.74
CA ALA A 63 -13.70 8.95 -9.02
C ALA A 63 -12.71 10.14 -9.03
N ILE A 64 -11.73 10.16 -8.12
CA ILE A 64 -10.79 11.28 -7.98
C ILE A 64 -9.86 11.32 -9.20
N PRO A 65 -9.79 12.45 -9.93
CA PRO A 65 -8.87 12.62 -11.05
C PRO A 65 -7.42 12.36 -10.64
N TYR A 66 -6.63 11.73 -11.52
CA TYR A 66 -5.25 11.38 -11.22
C TYR A 66 -4.40 12.58 -10.78
N SER A 67 -4.67 13.76 -11.35
CA SER A 67 -4.04 15.05 -11.02
C SER A 67 -4.34 15.54 -9.60
N GLN A 68 -5.43 15.07 -8.98
CA GLN A 68 -5.88 15.52 -7.67
C GLN A 68 -5.55 14.54 -6.53
N ARG A 69 -5.18 13.28 -6.84
CA ARG A 69 -4.83 12.32 -5.76
C ARG A 69 -3.51 12.72 -5.12
N ARG A 70 -3.49 12.85 -3.79
CA ARG A 70 -2.27 13.19 -3.05
C ARG A 70 -1.65 11.92 -2.49
#